data_AF-A0A950XEH9-F1
#
_entry.id   AF-A0A950XEH9-F1
#
_cell.length_a   1.000
_cell.length_b   1.000
_cell.length_c   1.000
_cell.angle_alpha   90.00
_cell.angle_beta   90.00
_cell.angle_gamma   90.00
#
_symmetry.space_group_name_H-M   'P 1'
#
loop_
_entity.id
_entity.type
_entity.pdbx_description
1 polymer ?
#
loop_
_entity_poly.entity_id
_entity_poly.type
_entity_poly.pdbx_seq_one_letter_code
_entity_poly.pdbx_strand_id
1 'polypeptide(L)'
;MSRKLVLIHGYSDQGPSFNNWAGALRDRGIDAQQINICNYISLNNEITVPDIAEGLGRAAEDLGWTPDQEFDAIVHSTGMLVIRAWLCNNNQRQKYLKHLIGLAPATWGSPLASQGRSWLGAIVRGNKQFGPDFLNAGDKILEALELGSKFTWDLAHRDLLCDAPVFTTGPESPYVAIFIGNQPYTGIKELIDKPGTDGTVRWSGCSLDTRKFTVDLRKAGAPETRAQAVAWVENRLSVPMFAVEGKTHSSLLTDPDDDLAGILVKFLNVSSQDAYDRWLNDTTQWSASALKRMKQDNNGAFDGWQQFVIHVVDEYGEPVPDYVVDLFKQNPTGLDDSELADAEIQDFDMDVHAYGPDQSFRCFHVRVPLNASNDGVGELWLRLAASSGSKLIAYQGYTPGSETISEEAPVVLDISHLGSGEDSLFRPFTTTLVEIKLNREPLPFHGQTQLMKMGLYNPDL
;
A
#
# COMPACT_ATOMS: atom_id res chain seq x y z
N MET A 1 -27.56 15.32 -12.54
CA MET A 1 -27.35 14.93 -13.95
C MET A 1 -26.82 13.52 -13.95
N SER A 2 -27.31 12.61 -14.81
CA SER A 2 -26.67 11.29 -14.91
C SER A 2 -25.33 11.46 -15.60
N ARG A 3 -24.25 11.20 -14.86
CA ARG A 3 -22.89 11.20 -15.41
C ARG A 3 -22.59 9.84 -15.98
N LYS A 4 -21.59 9.77 -16.86
CA LYS A 4 -21.03 8.48 -17.28
C LYS A 4 -20.48 7.75 -16.06
N LEU A 5 -20.80 6.47 -15.93
CA LEU A 5 -20.28 5.59 -14.89
C LEU A 5 -19.36 4.57 -15.54
N VAL A 6 -18.11 4.51 -15.09
CA VAL A 6 -17.10 3.56 -15.57
C VAL A 6 -16.93 2.43 -14.57
N LEU A 7 -17.00 1.18 -15.03
CA LEU A 7 -16.76 0.00 -14.21
C LEU A 7 -15.44 -0.66 -14.63
N ILE A 8 -14.42 -0.67 -13.75
CA ILE A 8 -13.04 -1.12 -14.07
C ILE A 8 -12.67 -2.36 -13.26
N HIS A 9 -12.39 -3.48 -13.93
CA HIS A 9 -12.14 -4.78 -13.29
C HIS A 9 -10.71 -4.95 -12.76
N GLY A 10 -10.50 -6.03 -12.01
CA GLY A 10 -9.20 -6.42 -11.46
C GLY A 10 -8.36 -7.26 -12.41
N TYR A 11 -7.13 -7.55 -11.98
CA TYR A 11 -6.24 -8.48 -12.66
C TYR A 11 -6.87 -9.87 -12.86
N SER A 12 -6.61 -10.48 -14.02
CA SER A 12 -7.11 -11.79 -14.46
C SER A 12 -8.63 -11.88 -14.62
N ASP A 13 -9.34 -10.76 -14.54
CA ASP A 13 -10.78 -10.67 -14.74
C ASP A 13 -11.12 -10.09 -16.12
N GLN A 14 -12.41 -9.99 -16.44
CA GLN A 14 -12.93 -9.37 -17.65
C GLN A 14 -14.13 -8.47 -17.30
N GLY A 15 -14.43 -7.52 -18.17
CA GLY A 15 -15.57 -6.59 -18.04
C GLY A 15 -16.90 -7.26 -17.62
N PRO A 16 -17.32 -8.39 -18.22
CA PRO A 16 -18.57 -9.07 -17.87
C PRO A 16 -18.74 -9.44 -16.38
N SER A 17 -17.67 -9.48 -15.58
CA SER A 17 -17.76 -9.69 -14.13
C SER A 17 -18.50 -8.55 -13.40
N PHE A 18 -18.62 -7.38 -14.02
CA PHE A 18 -19.47 -6.29 -13.54
C PHE A 18 -20.95 -6.39 -13.95
N ASN A 19 -21.37 -7.40 -14.72
CA ASN A 19 -22.76 -7.48 -15.20
C ASN A 19 -23.79 -7.50 -14.05
N ASN A 20 -23.47 -8.18 -12.94
CA ASN A 20 -24.35 -8.21 -11.77
C ASN A 20 -24.47 -6.82 -11.13
N TRP A 21 -23.36 -6.09 -11.02
CA TRP A 21 -23.34 -4.71 -10.57
C TRP A 21 -24.10 -3.78 -11.52
N ALA A 22 -23.89 -3.88 -12.83
CA ALA A 22 -24.60 -3.09 -13.82
C ALA A 22 -26.13 -3.32 -13.72
N GLY A 23 -26.56 -4.57 -13.52
CA GLY A 23 -27.95 -4.91 -13.24
C GLY A 23 -28.47 -4.28 -11.95
N ALA A 24 -27.75 -4.48 -10.83
CA ALA A 24 -28.15 -3.96 -9.52
C ALA A 24 -28.24 -2.42 -9.48
N LEU A 25 -27.35 -1.73 -10.19
CA LEU A 25 -27.35 -0.27 -10.35
C LEU A 25 -28.50 0.21 -11.24
N ARG A 26 -28.75 -0.48 -12.37
CA ARG A 26 -29.87 -0.19 -13.26
C ARG A 26 -31.21 -0.34 -12.55
N ASP A 27 -31.37 -1.42 -11.79
CA ASP A 27 -32.60 -1.71 -11.04
C ASP A 27 -32.86 -0.67 -9.94
N ARG A 28 -31.84 0.13 -9.59
CA ARG A 28 -31.89 1.27 -8.67
C ARG A 28 -31.90 2.64 -9.37
N GLY A 29 -32.15 2.67 -10.69
CA GLY A 29 -32.40 3.89 -11.44
C GLY A 29 -31.17 4.54 -12.07
N ILE A 30 -30.00 3.88 -12.07
CA ILE A 30 -28.89 4.31 -12.92
C ILE A 30 -29.23 3.97 -14.38
N ASP A 31 -29.22 4.98 -15.24
CA ASP A 31 -29.48 4.79 -16.67
C ASP A 31 -28.40 3.89 -17.29
N ALA A 32 -28.83 2.77 -17.90
CA ALA A 32 -27.96 1.80 -18.52
C ALA A 32 -27.08 2.40 -19.64
N GLN A 33 -27.54 3.47 -20.30
CA GLN A 33 -26.73 4.18 -21.32
C GLN A 33 -25.56 4.98 -20.73
N GLN A 34 -25.54 5.14 -19.40
CA GLN A 34 -24.42 5.76 -18.71
C GLN A 34 -23.43 4.74 -18.16
N ILE A 35 -23.76 3.45 -18.11
CA ILE A 35 -22.88 2.42 -17.57
C ILE A 35 -21.93 1.95 -18.67
N ASN A 36 -20.64 2.16 -18.45
CA ASN A 36 -19.55 1.78 -19.36
C ASN A 36 -18.69 0.73 -18.65
N ILE A 37 -18.84 -0.53 -19.06
CA ILE A 37 -18.03 -1.64 -18.53
C ILE A 37 -16.71 -1.67 -19.31
N CYS A 38 -15.61 -1.35 -18.64
CA CYS A 38 -14.29 -1.44 -19.23
C CYS A 38 -13.80 -2.88 -19.32
N ASN A 39 -12.93 -3.15 -20.29
CA ASN A 39 -12.18 -4.38 -20.40
C ASN A 39 -10.73 -4.06 -20.75
N TYR A 40 -9.77 -4.63 -20.03
CA TYR A 40 -8.35 -4.54 -20.38
C TYR A 40 -7.67 -5.90 -20.34
N ILE A 41 -6.58 -6.01 -21.09
CA ILE A 41 -5.77 -7.22 -21.13
C ILE A 41 -4.81 -7.20 -19.96
N SER A 42 -4.97 -8.13 -19.03
CA SER A 42 -4.09 -8.25 -17.86
C SER A 42 -3.15 -9.46 -17.90
N LEU A 43 -3.36 -10.41 -18.82
CA LEU A 43 -2.60 -11.67 -18.92
C LEU A 43 -1.63 -11.62 -20.10
N ASN A 44 -0.88 -10.54 -20.22
CA ASN A 44 0.21 -10.35 -21.17
C ASN A 44 1.40 -9.74 -20.42
N ASN A 45 2.58 -10.34 -20.59
CA ASN A 45 3.74 -10.03 -19.75
C ASN A 45 4.39 -8.66 -20.07
N GLU A 46 4.04 -8.02 -21.18
CA GLU A 46 4.58 -6.72 -21.58
C GLU A 46 3.73 -5.54 -21.10
N ILE A 47 2.43 -5.76 -20.90
CA ILE A 47 1.48 -4.70 -20.55
C ILE A 47 1.71 -4.22 -19.11
N THR A 48 1.84 -2.91 -18.94
CA THR A 48 1.96 -2.25 -17.64
C THR A 48 0.66 -1.56 -17.21
N VAL A 49 0.54 -1.24 -15.91
CA VAL A 49 -0.59 -0.43 -15.41
C VAL A 49 -0.65 0.95 -16.10
N PRO A 50 0.46 1.67 -16.31
CA PRO A 50 0.47 2.89 -17.13
C PRO A 50 -0.08 2.72 -18.56
N ASP A 51 0.21 1.61 -19.24
CA ASP A 51 -0.31 1.36 -20.59
C ASP A 51 -1.85 1.21 -20.57
N ILE A 52 -2.37 0.49 -19.57
CA ILE A 52 -3.81 0.32 -19.37
C ILE A 52 -4.47 1.67 -19.04
N ALA A 53 -3.84 2.48 -18.18
CA ALA A 53 -4.32 3.82 -17.85
C ALA A 53 -4.38 4.72 -19.08
N GLU A 54 -3.36 4.73 -19.94
CA GLU A 54 -3.41 5.45 -21.21
C GLU A 54 -4.52 4.91 -22.13
N GLY A 55 -4.67 3.58 -22.21
CA GLY A 55 -5.75 2.91 -22.95
C GLY A 55 -7.15 3.32 -22.48
N LEU A 56 -7.37 3.51 -21.17
CA LEU A 56 -8.63 3.99 -20.61
C LEU A 56 -9.01 5.37 -21.18
N GLY A 57 -8.04 6.29 -21.27
CA GLY A 57 -8.26 7.61 -21.86
C GLY A 57 -8.66 7.54 -23.33
N ARG A 58 -7.93 6.74 -24.12
CA ARG A 58 -8.22 6.57 -25.55
C ARG A 58 -9.56 5.90 -25.82
N ALA A 59 -9.95 4.93 -24.99
CA ALA A 59 -11.26 4.28 -25.09
C ALA A 59 -12.40 5.27 -24.81
N ALA A 60 -12.24 6.17 -23.83
CA ALA A 60 -13.21 7.22 -23.56
C ALA A 60 -13.34 8.20 -24.74
N GLU A 61 -12.22 8.61 -25.33
CA GLU A 61 -12.19 9.48 -26.52
C GLU A 61 -12.87 8.82 -27.74
N ASP A 62 -12.66 7.53 -27.97
CA ASP A 62 -13.32 6.76 -29.04
C ASP A 62 -14.84 6.65 -28.84
N LEU A 63 -15.29 6.61 -27.59
CA LEU A 63 -16.72 6.72 -27.21
C LEU A 63 -17.27 8.16 -27.32
N GLY A 64 -16.47 9.11 -27.82
CA GLY A 64 -16.86 10.49 -28.05
C GLY A 64 -16.89 11.36 -26.80
N TRP A 65 -16.20 10.96 -25.73
CA TRP A 65 -16.12 11.76 -24.52
C TRP A 65 -15.26 12.99 -24.79
N THR A 66 -15.70 14.14 -24.27
CA THR A 66 -14.87 15.34 -24.31
C THR A 66 -13.74 15.23 -23.28
N PRO A 67 -12.61 15.94 -23.48
CA PRO A 67 -11.52 15.95 -22.50
C PRO A 67 -11.91 16.42 -21.10
N ASP A 68 -13.04 17.10 -20.97
CA ASP A 68 -13.63 17.62 -19.73
C ASP A 68 -14.90 16.89 -19.26
N GLN A 69 -15.22 15.75 -19.87
CA GLN A 69 -16.40 14.95 -19.53
C GLN A 69 -16.35 14.50 -18.06
N GLU A 70 -17.27 15.01 -17.25
CA GLU A 70 -17.44 14.51 -15.88
C GLU A 70 -17.96 13.07 -15.86
N PHE A 71 -17.41 12.25 -14.98
CA PHE A 71 -17.77 10.84 -14.83
C PHE A 71 -17.61 10.35 -13.39
N ASP A 72 -18.22 9.20 -13.12
CA ASP A 72 -18.10 8.43 -11.88
C ASP A 72 -17.39 7.09 -12.18
N ALA A 73 -16.72 6.52 -11.20
CA ALA A 73 -16.02 5.24 -11.34
C ALA A 73 -16.32 4.28 -10.19
N ILE A 74 -16.58 3.02 -10.53
CA ILE A 74 -16.50 1.88 -9.61
C ILE A 74 -15.35 0.99 -10.09
N VAL A 75 -14.38 0.76 -9.21
CA VAL A 75 -13.19 -0.04 -9.52
C VAL A 75 -13.12 -1.25 -8.60
N HIS A 76 -12.65 -2.37 -9.12
CA HIS A 76 -12.37 -3.57 -8.33
C HIS A 76 -10.88 -3.92 -8.37
N SER A 77 -10.33 -4.32 -7.22
CA SER A 77 -8.96 -4.84 -7.11
C SER A 77 -7.93 -3.93 -7.82
N THR A 78 -7.19 -4.44 -8.81
CA THR A 78 -6.20 -3.70 -9.62
C THR A 78 -6.77 -2.49 -10.37
N GLY A 79 -8.08 -2.44 -10.63
CA GLY A 79 -8.73 -1.28 -11.25
C GLY A 79 -8.46 0.03 -10.51
N MET A 80 -8.20 -0.03 -9.19
CA MET A 80 -7.77 1.13 -8.41
C MET A 80 -6.42 1.68 -8.85
N LEU A 81 -5.46 0.81 -9.17
CA LEU A 81 -4.16 1.25 -9.68
C LEU A 81 -4.27 1.88 -11.06
N VAL A 82 -5.16 1.33 -11.92
CA VAL A 82 -5.45 1.88 -13.25
C VAL A 82 -6.02 3.29 -13.17
N ILE A 83 -7.08 3.51 -12.38
CA ILE A 83 -7.71 4.85 -12.29
C ILE A 83 -6.77 5.87 -11.63
N ARG A 84 -6.02 5.48 -10.60
CA ARG A 84 -5.00 6.35 -9.97
C ARG A 84 -3.90 6.72 -10.95
N ALA A 85 -3.36 5.76 -11.70
CA ALA A 85 -2.36 6.04 -12.73
C ALA A 85 -2.92 6.97 -13.83
N TRP A 86 -4.17 6.79 -14.24
CA TRP A 86 -4.83 7.66 -15.22
C TRP A 86 -4.98 9.11 -14.71
N LEU A 87 -5.36 9.29 -13.44
CA LEU A 87 -5.44 10.60 -12.79
C LEU A 87 -4.05 11.26 -12.72
N CYS A 88 -3.01 10.49 -12.37
CA CYS A 88 -1.65 10.99 -12.24
C CYS A 88 -0.99 11.38 -13.58
N ASN A 89 -1.54 10.97 -14.72
CA ASN A 89 -0.99 11.32 -16.03
C ASN A 89 -1.34 12.76 -16.45
N ASN A 90 -2.35 13.38 -15.83
CA ASN A 90 -2.68 14.79 -16.04
C ASN A 90 -3.45 15.34 -14.83
N ASN A 91 -2.86 16.31 -14.12
CA ASN A 91 -3.46 16.91 -12.93
C ASN A 91 -4.83 17.57 -13.16
N GLN A 92 -5.18 17.91 -14.40
CA GLN A 92 -6.51 18.43 -14.74
C GLN A 92 -7.60 17.34 -14.75
N ARG A 93 -7.25 16.05 -14.71
CA ARG A 93 -8.23 14.96 -14.75
C ARG A 93 -9.00 14.79 -13.43
N GLN A 94 -8.40 15.24 -12.32
CA GLN A 94 -9.00 15.16 -10.98
C GLN A 94 -10.42 15.72 -10.96
N LYS A 95 -10.62 16.93 -11.49
CA LYS A 95 -11.92 17.62 -11.48
C LYS A 95 -13.01 16.95 -12.30
N TYR A 96 -12.66 16.02 -13.20
CA TYR A 96 -13.64 15.32 -14.03
C TYR A 96 -14.16 14.04 -13.36
N LEU A 97 -13.38 13.43 -12.47
CA LEU A 97 -13.88 12.35 -11.63
C LEU A 97 -14.70 12.94 -10.48
N LYS A 98 -15.95 12.54 -10.34
CA LYS A 98 -16.84 13.06 -9.27
C LYS A 98 -17.04 12.10 -8.12
N HIS A 99 -17.17 10.81 -8.43
CA HIS A 99 -17.23 9.76 -7.44
C HIS A 99 -16.28 8.62 -7.78
N LEU A 100 -15.54 8.14 -6.79
CA LEU A 100 -14.73 6.94 -6.89
C LEU A 100 -15.15 5.95 -5.81
N ILE A 101 -15.67 4.81 -6.23
CA ILE A 101 -15.95 3.69 -5.34
C ILE A 101 -14.91 2.59 -5.59
N GLY A 102 -14.18 2.21 -4.54
CA GLY A 102 -13.34 1.01 -4.56
C GLY A 102 -14.08 -0.18 -3.97
N LEU A 103 -14.23 -1.26 -4.74
CA LEU A 103 -14.68 -2.56 -4.27
C LEU A 103 -13.48 -3.49 -4.10
N ALA A 104 -13.07 -3.74 -2.86
CA ALA A 104 -11.86 -4.47 -2.51
C ALA A 104 -10.63 -4.05 -3.36
N PRO A 105 -10.33 -2.74 -3.47
CA PRO A 105 -9.22 -2.27 -4.28
C PRO A 105 -7.88 -2.78 -3.76
N ALA A 106 -6.99 -3.18 -4.66
CA ALA A 106 -5.62 -3.58 -4.34
C ALA A 106 -4.70 -2.36 -4.32
N THR A 107 -5.09 -1.33 -3.56
CA THR A 107 -4.44 0.00 -3.52
C THR A 107 -2.94 -0.08 -3.24
N TRP A 108 -2.54 -1.05 -2.43
CA TRP A 108 -1.17 -1.30 -2.00
C TRP A 108 -0.71 -2.74 -2.28
N GLY A 109 -1.30 -3.36 -3.30
CA GLY A 109 -0.94 -4.71 -3.73
C GLY A 109 -1.66 -5.84 -2.99
N SER A 110 -1.19 -7.07 -3.26
CA SER A 110 -1.80 -8.33 -2.79
C SER A 110 -0.73 -9.40 -2.54
N PRO A 111 -0.85 -10.20 -1.46
CA PRO A 111 0.01 -11.36 -1.24
C PRO A 111 0.03 -12.39 -2.38
N LEU A 112 -1.05 -12.48 -3.17
CA LEU A 112 -1.19 -13.49 -4.22
C LEU A 112 -0.40 -13.15 -5.50
N ALA A 113 0.10 -11.92 -5.61
CA ALA A 113 0.78 -11.45 -6.82
C ALA A 113 2.10 -12.19 -7.09
N SER A 114 2.90 -12.42 -6.05
CA SER A 114 4.17 -13.17 -6.14
C SER A 114 3.95 -14.65 -6.50
N GLN A 115 2.85 -15.25 -6.02
CA GLN A 115 2.46 -16.62 -6.35
C GLN A 115 1.99 -16.75 -7.81
N GLY A 116 1.34 -15.72 -8.34
CA GLY A 116 0.89 -15.64 -9.74
C GLY A 116 2.04 -15.69 -10.76
N ARG A 117 3.25 -15.23 -10.38
CA ARG A 117 4.47 -15.26 -11.21
C ARG A 117 5.15 -16.63 -11.25
N SER A 118 4.79 -17.55 -10.34
CA SER A 118 5.37 -18.89 -10.35
C SER A 118 4.84 -19.71 -11.52
N TRP A 119 5.64 -20.66 -12.03
CA TRP A 119 5.23 -21.55 -13.14
C TRP A 119 3.91 -22.30 -12.84
N LEU A 120 3.68 -22.71 -11.59
CA LEU A 120 2.41 -23.31 -11.16
C LEU A 120 1.25 -22.30 -11.18
N GLY A 121 1.51 -21.05 -10.77
CA GLY A 121 0.55 -19.95 -10.87
C GLY A 121 0.14 -19.65 -12.31
N ALA A 122 1.09 -19.65 -13.25
CA ALA A 122 0.87 -19.47 -14.68
C ALA A 122 0.01 -20.58 -15.30
N ILE A 123 0.12 -21.83 -14.83
CA ILE A 123 -0.74 -22.95 -15.28
C ILE A 123 -2.20 -22.76 -14.81
N VAL A 124 -2.39 -22.25 -13.59
CA VAL A 124 -3.73 -22.08 -13.00
C VAL A 124 -4.41 -20.82 -13.54
N ARG A 125 -3.69 -19.68 -13.57
CA ARG A 125 -4.21 -18.33 -13.84
C ARG A 125 -3.74 -17.70 -15.15
N GLY A 126 -2.71 -18.22 -15.80
CA GLY A 126 -2.18 -17.68 -17.04
C GLY A 126 -3.10 -17.90 -18.24
N ASN A 127 -2.86 -17.18 -19.32
CA ASN A 127 -3.64 -17.27 -20.54
C ASN A 127 -3.55 -18.69 -21.13
N LYS A 128 -4.71 -19.34 -21.35
CA LYS A 128 -4.81 -20.72 -21.86
C LYS A 128 -5.05 -20.79 -23.37
N GLN A 129 -5.11 -19.66 -24.06
CA GLN A 129 -5.23 -19.62 -25.51
C GLN A 129 -3.88 -19.95 -26.16
N PHE A 130 -3.88 -20.92 -27.10
CA PHE A 130 -2.68 -21.29 -27.85
C PHE A 130 -2.26 -20.13 -28.79
N GLY A 131 -1.03 -19.62 -28.58
CA GLY A 131 -0.50 -18.45 -29.29
C GLY A 131 0.77 -17.92 -28.60
N PRO A 132 1.30 -16.76 -29.02
CA PRO A 132 2.50 -16.14 -28.41
C PRO A 132 2.30 -15.79 -26.93
N ASP A 133 1.06 -15.63 -26.47
CA ASP A 133 0.70 -15.33 -25.08
C ASP A 133 0.37 -16.58 -24.23
N PHE A 134 0.60 -17.79 -24.73
CA PHE A 134 0.27 -19.01 -24.00
C PHE A 134 1.06 -19.09 -22.67
N LEU A 135 0.34 -19.24 -21.55
CA LEU A 135 0.83 -19.19 -20.16
C LEU A 135 1.32 -17.81 -19.69
N ASN A 136 1.13 -16.73 -20.45
CA ASN A 136 1.40 -15.38 -19.94
C ASN A 136 0.52 -15.10 -18.72
N ALA A 137 1.16 -14.64 -17.65
CA ALA A 137 0.53 -14.35 -16.36
C ALA A 137 0.42 -12.84 -16.11
N GLY A 138 0.86 -11.98 -17.03
CA GLY A 138 0.80 -10.54 -16.79
C GLY A 138 1.88 -10.04 -15.84
N ASP A 139 3.12 -10.49 -16.04
CA ASP A 139 4.24 -10.27 -15.12
C ASP A 139 4.40 -8.83 -14.65
N LYS A 140 4.23 -7.83 -15.53
CA LYS A 140 4.37 -6.41 -15.18
C LYS A 140 3.22 -5.87 -14.33
N ILE A 141 2.02 -6.41 -14.47
CA ILE A 141 0.87 -6.05 -13.60
C ILE A 141 1.01 -6.76 -12.26
N LEU A 142 1.43 -8.02 -12.24
CA LEU A 142 1.72 -8.77 -11.01
C LEU A 142 2.86 -8.12 -10.22
N GLU A 143 3.91 -7.67 -10.89
CA GLU A 143 4.99 -6.89 -10.31
C GLU A 143 4.49 -5.59 -9.67
N ALA A 144 3.60 -4.86 -10.35
CA ALA A 144 2.97 -3.66 -9.79
C ALA A 144 2.06 -3.97 -8.58
N LEU A 145 1.40 -5.13 -8.56
CA LEU A 145 0.53 -5.60 -7.47
C LEU A 145 1.28 -6.28 -6.33
N GLU A 146 2.56 -6.57 -6.51
CA GLU A 146 3.34 -7.22 -5.48
C GLU A 146 3.42 -6.33 -4.23
N LEU A 147 3.36 -6.93 -3.04
CA LEU A 147 3.42 -6.16 -1.80
C LEU A 147 4.75 -5.42 -1.70
N GLY A 148 4.68 -4.14 -1.35
CA GLY A 148 5.86 -3.27 -1.31
C GLY A 148 6.40 -2.90 -2.69
N SER A 149 5.64 -3.09 -3.77
CA SER A 149 6.11 -2.76 -5.10
C SER A 149 6.57 -1.31 -5.22
N LYS A 150 7.67 -1.11 -5.93
CA LYS A 150 8.13 0.23 -6.31
C LYS A 150 7.05 1.04 -7.03
N PHE A 151 6.20 0.37 -7.83
CA PHE A 151 5.10 1.04 -8.53
C PHE A 151 4.10 1.68 -7.57
N THR A 152 3.62 0.96 -6.55
CA THR A 152 2.66 1.53 -5.58
C THR A 152 3.29 2.59 -4.70
N TRP A 153 4.58 2.43 -4.35
CA TRP A 153 5.38 3.45 -3.69
C TRP A 153 5.45 4.75 -4.51
N ASP A 154 5.88 4.66 -5.77
CA ASP A 154 6.04 5.81 -6.65
C ASP A 154 4.69 6.47 -6.97
N LEU A 155 3.64 5.67 -7.17
CA LEU A 155 2.30 6.18 -7.41
C LEU A 155 1.80 7.00 -6.21
N ALA A 156 1.96 6.48 -4.99
CA ALA A 156 1.60 7.22 -3.77
C ALA A 156 2.34 8.56 -3.63
N HIS A 157 3.60 8.62 -4.04
CA HIS A 157 4.36 9.88 -4.07
C HIS A 157 3.87 10.86 -5.13
N ARG A 158 3.08 10.41 -6.11
CA ARG A 158 2.49 11.26 -7.16
C ARG A 158 1.06 11.72 -6.83
N ASP A 159 0.27 10.95 -6.09
CA ASP A 159 -1.15 11.28 -5.82
C ASP A 159 -1.56 11.45 -4.36
N LEU A 160 -0.88 10.80 -3.41
CA LEU A 160 -1.28 10.79 -1.99
C LEU A 160 -0.33 11.60 -1.09
N LEU A 161 0.98 11.59 -1.40
CA LEU A 161 2.04 12.17 -0.58
C LEU A 161 2.73 13.39 -1.20
N CYS A 162 2.28 13.84 -2.37
CA CYS A 162 2.80 15.05 -3.01
C CYS A 162 2.19 16.32 -2.41
N ASP A 163 2.80 17.46 -2.70
CA ASP A 163 2.34 18.79 -2.23
C ASP A 163 0.96 19.17 -2.76
N ALA A 164 0.54 18.58 -3.89
CA ALA A 164 -0.75 18.79 -4.53
C ALA A 164 -1.45 17.44 -4.78
N PRO A 165 -1.99 16.80 -3.73
CA PRO A 165 -2.56 15.47 -3.84
C PRO A 165 -3.85 15.45 -4.67
N VAL A 166 -4.13 14.31 -5.29
CA VAL A 166 -5.31 14.10 -6.15
C VAL A 166 -6.60 14.00 -5.33
N PHE A 167 -6.52 13.60 -4.07
CA PHE A 167 -7.66 13.44 -3.18
C PHE A 167 -7.56 14.46 -2.04
N THR A 168 -8.34 15.54 -2.14
CA THR A 168 -8.37 16.65 -1.17
C THR A 168 -9.78 16.90 -0.63
N THR A 169 -9.90 17.79 0.35
CA THR A 169 -11.17 18.33 0.85
C THR A 169 -11.68 19.52 0.00
N GLY A 170 -10.97 19.87 -1.09
CA GLY A 170 -11.34 20.95 -1.99
C GLY A 170 -12.46 20.60 -2.98
N PRO A 171 -13.10 21.60 -3.60
CA PRO A 171 -14.28 21.40 -4.46
C PRO A 171 -13.99 20.67 -5.78
N GLU A 172 -12.73 20.61 -6.20
CA GLU A 172 -12.30 19.89 -7.40
C GLU A 172 -11.96 18.41 -7.12
N SER A 173 -12.03 17.98 -5.86
CA SER A 173 -11.73 16.61 -5.45
C SER A 173 -12.94 15.69 -5.67
N PRO A 174 -12.73 14.46 -6.15
CA PRO A 174 -13.80 13.46 -6.15
C PRO A 174 -14.20 13.08 -4.72
N TYR A 175 -15.48 12.75 -4.53
CA TYR A 175 -15.88 11.98 -3.36
C TYR A 175 -15.35 10.54 -3.51
N VAL A 176 -14.74 10.00 -2.45
CA VAL A 176 -14.21 8.63 -2.46
C VAL A 176 -14.84 7.76 -1.36
N ALA A 177 -15.14 6.51 -1.70
CA ALA A 177 -15.63 5.49 -0.78
C ALA A 177 -14.96 4.14 -1.06
N ILE A 178 -14.42 3.48 -0.03
CA ILE A 178 -13.72 2.21 -0.15
C ILE A 178 -14.45 1.14 0.64
N PHE A 179 -14.76 0.01 -0.02
CA PHE A 179 -15.43 -1.14 0.58
C PHE A 179 -14.53 -2.37 0.52
N ILE A 180 -14.54 -3.20 1.56
CA ILE A 180 -13.79 -4.47 1.58
C ILE A 180 -14.58 -5.57 2.25
N GLY A 181 -14.40 -6.81 1.78
CA GLY A 181 -14.93 -7.98 2.47
C GLY A 181 -14.25 -8.20 3.82
N ASN A 182 -15.01 -8.60 4.84
CA ASN A 182 -14.48 -8.82 6.17
C ASN A 182 -14.11 -10.28 6.48
N GLN A 183 -14.18 -11.17 5.49
CA GLN A 183 -13.84 -12.58 5.65
C GLN A 183 -12.92 -13.06 4.51
N PRO A 184 -11.99 -13.97 4.80
CA PRO A 184 -11.23 -14.67 3.78
C PRO A 184 -12.09 -15.71 3.06
N TYR A 185 -11.51 -16.45 2.11
CA TYR A 185 -12.22 -17.57 1.49
C TYR A 185 -12.39 -18.72 2.50
N THR A 186 -13.32 -19.65 2.23
CA THR A 186 -13.54 -20.84 3.07
C THR A 186 -13.44 -22.13 2.26
N GLY A 187 -13.13 -23.26 2.90
CA GLY A 187 -13.12 -24.57 2.27
C GLY A 187 -11.85 -24.84 1.45
N ILE A 188 -11.95 -25.41 0.24
CA ILE A 188 -10.77 -25.81 -0.58
C ILE A 188 -9.89 -24.58 -0.95
N LYS A 189 -10.46 -23.36 -0.88
CA LYS A 189 -9.77 -22.11 -1.17
C LYS A 189 -9.05 -21.50 0.06
N GLU A 190 -9.21 -22.09 1.25
CA GLU A 190 -8.68 -21.62 2.54
C GLU A 190 -7.18 -21.92 2.74
N LEU A 191 -6.60 -22.82 1.92
CA LEU A 191 -5.23 -23.35 2.08
C LEU A 191 -4.11 -22.28 1.94
N ILE A 192 -4.46 -21.02 1.68
CA ILE A 192 -3.55 -19.89 1.41
C ILE A 192 -3.88 -18.69 2.33
N ASP A 193 -4.90 -18.79 3.20
CA ASP A 193 -5.43 -17.62 3.89
C ASP A 193 -4.60 -17.22 5.11
N LYS A 194 -4.07 -16.00 5.04
CA LYS A 194 -3.42 -15.30 6.16
C LYS A 194 -4.44 -14.39 6.84
N PRO A 195 -4.38 -14.24 8.17
CA PRO A 195 -5.26 -13.34 8.88
C PRO A 195 -5.07 -11.89 8.39
N GLY A 196 -6.08 -11.05 8.58
CA GLY A 196 -6.01 -9.64 8.17
C GLY A 196 -6.28 -9.39 6.68
N THR A 197 -7.00 -10.29 5.99
CA THR A 197 -7.28 -10.19 4.55
C THR A 197 -8.74 -10.52 4.21
N ASP A 198 -9.19 -10.09 3.03
CA ASP A 198 -10.47 -10.52 2.43
C ASP A 198 -10.34 -11.79 1.57
N GLY A 199 -9.21 -12.50 1.72
CA GLY A 199 -8.79 -13.65 0.90
C GLY A 199 -7.92 -13.28 -0.30
N THR A 200 -7.73 -12.00 -0.62
CA THR A 200 -6.82 -11.57 -1.70
C THR A 200 -6.07 -10.30 -1.37
N VAL A 201 -6.72 -9.29 -0.80
CA VAL A 201 -6.12 -8.02 -0.40
C VAL A 201 -6.08 -7.96 1.12
N ARG A 202 -4.97 -7.44 1.65
CA ARG A 202 -4.82 -7.13 3.08
C ARG A 202 -5.77 -6.00 3.44
N TRP A 203 -6.49 -6.09 4.56
CA TRP A 203 -7.39 -5.02 4.98
C TRP A 203 -6.67 -3.67 5.11
N SER A 204 -5.44 -3.68 5.61
CA SER A 204 -4.54 -2.52 5.70
C SER A 204 -4.04 -1.99 4.35
N GLY A 205 -4.13 -2.77 3.28
CA GLY A 205 -3.70 -2.42 1.92
C GLY A 205 -4.83 -1.98 0.98
N CYS A 206 -6.04 -1.83 1.51
CA CYS A 206 -7.21 -1.44 0.74
C CYS A 206 -7.43 0.08 0.72
N SER A 207 -7.22 0.74 1.86
CA SER A 207 -7.48 2.19 2.02
C SER A 207 -6.51 3.08 1.23
N LEU A 208 -6.96 4.28 0.88
CA LEU A 208 -6.10 5.38 0.41
C LEU A 208 -5.42 6.13 1.56
N ASP A 209 -5.85 5.90 2.81
CA ASP A 209 -5.20 6.46 3.98
C ASP A 209 -3.81 5.86 4.14
N THR A 210 -2.81 6.73 3.99
CA THR A 210 -1.40 6.34 4.04
C THR A 210 -0.56 7.39 4.72
N ARG A 211 0.40 6.93 5.51
CA ARG A 211 1.34 7.79 6.24
C ARG A 211 2.73 7.55 5.71
N LYS A 212 3.59 8.57 5.81
CA LYS A 212 5.01 8.40 5.51
C LYS A 212 5.83 8.78 6.74
N PHE A 213 6.87 8.02 7.00
CA PHE A 213 7.91 8.32 7.97
C PHE A 213 9.26 8.31 7.27
N THR A 214 10.17 9.12 7.77
CA THR A 214 11.57 9.09 7.37
C THR A 214 12.43 8.77 8.57
N VAL A 215 13.35 7.81 8.41
CA VAL A 215 14.40 7.52 9.39
C VAL A 215 15.73 7.84 8.73
N ASP A 216 16.26 9.03 9.02
CA ASP A 216 17.50 9.50 8.41
C ASP A 216 18.66 9.29 9.38
N LEU A 217 19.40 8.21 9.19
CA LEU A 217 20.53 7.83 10.03
C LEU A 217 21.87 8.26 9.41
N ARG A 218 21.86 9.20 8.45
CA ARG A 218 23.09 9.66 7.82
C ARG A 218 23.93 10.47 8.81
N LYS A 219 25.24 10.42 8.63
CA LYS A 219 26.23 11.20 9.39
C LYS A 219 26.06 12.71 9.20
N ALA A 220 25.85 13.13 7.95
CA ALA A 220 25.78 14.52 7.56
C ALA A 220 24.42 14.84 6.92
N GLY A 221 23.88 16.02 7.22
CA GLY A 221 22.62 16.49 6.67
C GLY A 221 21.36 15.85 7.26
N ALA A 222 21.50 14.93 8.22
CA ALA A 222 20.39 14.34 8.94
C ALA A 222 19.88 15.26 10.08
N PRO A 223 18.56 15.35 10.30
CA PRO A 223 17.96 16.16 11.37
C PRO A 223 18.28 15.62 12.77
N GLU A 224 18.15 16.46 13.81
CA GLU A 224 18.37 16.03 15.22
C GLU A 224 17.47 14.86 15.60
N THR A 225 16.17 14.97 15.33
CA THR A 225 15.23 13.86 15.46
C THR A 225 15.36 12.94 14.25
N ARG A 226 16.01 11.78 14.42
CA ARG A 226 16.33 10.88 13.30
C ARG A 226 15.11 10.23 12.65
N ALA A 227 14.05 9.97 13.41
CA ALA A 227 12.80 9.39 12.91
C ALA A 227 11.64 10.39 13.03
N GLN A 228 10.98 10.69 11.92
CA GLN A 228 9.93 11.71 11.88
C GLN A 228 8.75 11.26 11.01
N ALA A 229 7.55 11.62 11.44
CA ALA A 229 6.37 11.57 10.59
C ALA A 229 6.48 12.67 9.52
N VAL A 230 6.14 12.32 8.29
CA VAL A 230 5.92 13.30 7.22
C VAL A 230 4.47 13.72 7.30
N ALA A 231 4.25 14.99 7.66
CA ALA A 231 2.92 15.56 7.77
C ALA A 231 2.17 15.44 6.43
N TRP A 232 0.88 15.13 6.51
CA TRP A 232 0.00 15.25 5.35
C TRP A 232 -0.17 16.72 5.00
N VAL A 233 -0.41 17.00 3.71
CA VAL A 233 -0.96 18.30 3.32
C VAL A 233 -2.31 18.48 4.03
N GLU A 234 -2.50 19.63 4.67
CA GLU A 234 -3.63 19.91 5.57
C GLU A 234 -5.00 19.62 4.94
N ASN A 235 -5.15 19.83 3.63
CA ASN A 235 -6.39 19.60 2.90
C ASN A 235 -6.49 18.21 2.25
N ARG A 236 -5.61 17.26 2.55
CA ARG A 236 -5.72 15.90 2.01
C ARG A 236 -6.98 15.21 2.53
N LEU A 237 -7.68 14.50 1.64
CA LEU A 237 -8.86 13.73 2.01
C LEU A 237 -8.47 12.49 2.83
N SER A 238 -9.08 12.33 4.00
CA SER A 238 -9.11 11.05 4.73
C SER A 238 -10.27 10.21 4.17
N VAL A 239 -9.96 8.98 3.75
CA VAL A 239 -10.91 8.10 3.06
C VAL A 239 -11.10 6.83 3.88
N PRO A 240 -12.15 6.77 4.73
CA PRO A 240 -12.40 5.60 5.54
C PRO A 240 -12.73 4.38 4.67
N MET A 241 -12.30 3.22 5.16
CA MET A 241 -12.65 1.93 4.61
C MET A 241 -13.86 1.36 5.34
N PHE A 242 -14.85 0.91 4.57
CA PHE A 242 -16.06 0.26 5.06
C PHE A 242 -15.97 -1.26 4.87
N ALA A 243 -15.99 -1.99 5.97
CA ALA A 243 -16.13 -3.43 5.99
C ALA A 243 -17.54 -3.85 5.55
N VAL A 244 -17.62 -4.86 4.68
CA VAL A 244 -18.86 -5.46 4.19
C VAL A 244 -19.00 -6.86 4.76
N GLU A 245 -20.12 -7.08 5.44
CA GLU A 245 -20.35 -8.32 6.20
C GLU A 245 -20.48 -9.55 5.30
N GLY A 246 -19.75 -10.62 5.65
CA GLY A 246 -19.89 -11.93 5.00
C GLY A 246 -19.38 -11.95 3.56
N LYS A 247 -18.68 -10.90 3.13
CA LYS A 247 -18.09 -10.82 1.79
C LYS A 247 -16.60 -11.17 1.83
N THR A 248 -16.17 -11.78 0.75
CA THR A 248 -14.77 -12.05 0.37
C THR A 248 -14.40 -11.11 -0.77
N HIS A 249 -13.13 -11.12 -1.18
CA HIS A 249 -12.67 -10.34 -2.33
C HIS A 249 -13.50 -10.56 -3.61
N SER A 250 -13.81 -11.82 -3.95
CA SER A 250 -14.61 -12.14 -5.13
C SER A 250 -16.10 -11.88 -4.93
N SER A 251 -16.68 -12.30 -3.80
CA SER A 251 -18.13 -12.15 -3.61
C SER A 251 -18.57 -10.69 -3.51
N LEU A 252 -17.69 -9.78 -3.07
CA LEU A 252 -17.97 -8.34 -3.13
C LEU A 252 -18.19 -7.83 -4.58
N LEU A 253 -17.51 -8.42 -5.56
CA LEU A 253 -17.71 -8.09 -6.98
C LEU A 253 -18.91 -8.86 -7.56
N THR A 254 -19.00 -10.16 -7.30
CA THR A 254 -19.96 -11.01 -8.03
C THR A 254 -21.35 -11.04 -7.41
N ASP A 255 -21.50 -10.64 -6.15
CA ASP A 255 -22.76 -10.72 -5.40
C ASP A 255 -23.09 -9.35 -4.78
N PRO A 256 -23.57 -8.38 -5.60
CA PRO A 256 -24.04 -7.10 -5.11
C PRO A 256 -25.33 -7.27 -4.32
N ASP A 257 -25.23 -7.39 -2.99
CA ASP A 257 -26.43 -7.45 -2.16
C ASP A 257 -27.19 -6.12 -2.17
N ASP A 258 -28.47 -6.20 -1.81
CA ASP A 258 -29.38 -5.09 -1.99
C ASP A 258 -29.01 -3.84 -1.15
N ASP A 259 -28.45 -4.07 0.04
CA ASP A 259 -28.04 -3.02 0.97
C ASP A 259 -26.81 -2.29 0.45
N LEU A 260 -25.75 -3.03 0.09
CA LEU A 260 -24.52 -2.43 -0.47
C LEU A 260 -24.83 -1.68 -1.76
N ALA A 261 -25.62 -2.25 -2.68
CA ALA A 261 -26.00 -1.56 -3.91
C ALA A 261 -26.80 -0.28 -3.63
N GLY A 262 -27.67 -0.28 -2.62
CA GLY A 262 -28.36 0.93 -2.16
C GLY A 262 -27.41 2.00 -1.61
N ILE A 263 -26.39 1.60 -0.85
CA ILE A 263 -25.35 2.50 -0.33
C ILE A 263 -24.54 3.13 -1.46
N LEU A 264 -24.14 2.36 -2.47
CA LEU A 264 -23.37 2.87 -3.61
C LEU A 264 -24.19 3.86 -4.44
N VAL A 265 -25.47 3.57 -4.72
CA VAL A 265 -26.32 4.50 -5.47
C VAL A 265 -26.56 5.79 -4.69
N LYS A 266 -26.73 5.72 -3.36
CA LYS A 266 -26.78 6.93 -2.52
C LYS A 266 -25.48 7.73 -2.62
N PHE A 267 -24.34 7.06 -2.60
CA PHE A 267 -23.03 7.69 -2.74
C PHE A 267 -22.88 8.42 -4.08
N LEU A 268 -23.25 7.78 -5.19
CA LEU A 268 -23.18 8.37 -6.53
C LEU A 268 -24.08 9.62 -6.71
N ASN A 269 -25.03 9.84 -5.80
CA ASN A 269 -25.89 11.02 -5.78
C ASN A 269 -25.40 12.11 -4.80
N VAL A 270 -24.27 11.90 -4.11
CA VAL A 270 -23.65 12.93 -3.27
C VAL A 270 -23.23 14.10 -4.17
N SER A 271 -23.48 15.33 -3.70
CA SER A 271 -23.18 16.54 -4.45
C SER A 271 -22.86 17.75 -3.57
N SER A 272 -22.81 17.54 -2.26
CA SER A 272 -22.43 18.55 -1.28
C SER A 272 -21.79 17.89 -0.06
N GLN A 273 -21.04 18.67 0.71
CA GLN A 273 -20.44 18.22 1.97
C GLN A 273 -21.50 17.68 2.94
N ASP A 274 -22.61 18.40 3.16
CA ASP A 274 -23.70 17.93 4.03
C ASP A 274 -24.34 16.60 3.58
N ALA A 275 -24.36 16.33 2.27
CA ALA A 275 -24.85 15.06 1.75
C ALA A 275 -23.81 13.94 1.98
N TYR A 276 -22.53 14.25 1.80
CA TYR A 276 -21.44 13.34 2.09
C TYR A 276 -21.38 12.98 3.58
N ASP A 277 -21.47 13.96 4.48
CA ASP A 277 -21.38 13.74 5.94
C ASP A 277 -22.51 12.84 6.45
N ARG A 278 -23.73 13.04 5.94
CA ARG A 278 -24.87 12.16 6.25
C ARG A 278 -24.64 10.74 5.73
N TRP A 279 -24.21 10.63 4.47
CA TRP A 279 -23.91 9.33 3.86
C TRP A 279 -22.79 8.61 4.62
N LEU A 280 -21.74 9.33 5.03
CA LEU A 280 -20.60 8.84 5.79
C LEU A 280 -21.05 8.32 7.16
N ASN A 281 -21.86 9.07 7.89
CA ASN A 281 -22.40 8.63 9.18
C ASN A 281 -23.23 7.35 9.04
N ASP A 282 -24.17 7.32 8.10
CA ASP A 282 -25.05 6.16 7.88
C ASP A 282 -24.24 4.90 7.48
N THR A 283 -23.28 5.06 6.58
CA THR A 283 -22.43 3.96 6.08
C THR A 283 -21.46 3.48 7.16
N THR A 284 -20.94 4.38 7.99
CA THR A 284 -20.10 4.02 9.15
C THR A 284 -20.89 3.16 10.14
N GLN A 285 -22.13 3.54 10.45
CA GLN A 285 -22.99 2.75 11.34
C GLN A 285 -23.31 1.38 10.74
N TRP A 286 -23.63 1.31 9.45
CA TRP A 286 -23.88 0.06 8.74
C TRP A 286 -22.66 -0.89 8.79
N SER A 287 -21.46 -0.34 8.55
CA SER A 287 -20.22 -1.10 8.50
C SER A 287 -19.68 -1.54 9.87
N ALA A 288 -20.08 -0.86 10.96
CA ALA A 288 -19.49 -1.00 12.29
C ALA A 288 -19.44 -2.45 12.82
N SER A 289 -20.47 -3.25 12.56
CA SER A 289 -20.51 -4.65 13.02
C SER A 289 -19.49 -5.54 12.30
N ALA A 290 -19.34 -5.35 10.98
CA ALA A 290 -18.36 -6.06 10.17
C ALA A 290 -16.94 -5.64 10.54
N LEU A 291 -16.70 -4.35 10.76
CA LEU A 291 -15.41 -3.81 11.19
C LEU A 291 -15.02 -4.33 12.58
N LYS A 292 -15.99 -4.44 13.50
CA LYS A 292 -15.74 -5.01 14.83
C LYS A 292 -15.23 -6.45 14.76
N ARG A 293 -15.73 -7.27 13.81
CA ARG A 293 -15.22 -8.64 13.58
C ARG A 293 -13.78 -8.65 13.06
N MET A 294 -13.39 -7.68 12.25
CA MET A 294 -12.01 -7.55 11.76
C MET A 294 -11.00 -7.17 12.86
N LYS A 295 -11.48 -6.79 14.04
CA LYS A 295 -10.69 -6.42 15.23
C LYS A 295 -10.67 -7.53 16.30
N GLN A 296 -11.01 -8.75 15.90
CA GLN A 296 -11.11 -9.90 16.79
C GLN A 296 -10.54 -11.14 16.11
N ASP A 297 -9.75 -11.92 16.84
CA ASP A 297 -9.24 -13.22 16.41
C ASP A 297 -9.19 -14.21 17.60
N ASN A 298 -8.58 -15.37 17.38
CA ASN A 298 -8.42 -16.40 18.42
C ASN A 298 -7.58 -15.93 19.63
N ASN A 299 -6.78 -14.88 19.46
CA ASN A 299 -5.94 -14.27 20.49
C ASN A 299 -6.63 -13.06 21.17
N GLY A 300 -7.89 -12.77 20.82
CA GLY A 300 -8.71 -11.75 21.45
C GLY A 300 -8.90 -10.48 20.60
N ALA A 301 -9.24 -9.38 21.26
CA ALA A 301 -9.46 -8.09 20.61
C ALA A 301 -8.14 -7.35 20.37
N PHE A 302 -8.09 -6.58 19.28
CA PHE A 302 -6.95 -5.75 18.89
C PHE A 302 -7.43 -4.52 18.11
N ASP A 303 -6.55 -3.55 17.84
CA ASP A 303 -6.96 -2.28 17.22
C ASP A 303 -7.26 -2.42 15.71
N GLY A 304 -6.62 -3.38 15.07
CA GLY A 304 -6.75 -3.73 13.65
C GLY A 304 -5.42 -4.20 13.06
N TRP A 305 -5.41 -4.43 11.75
CA TRP A 305 -4.18 -4.76 11.02
C TRP A 305 -3.61 -3.50 10.38
N GLN A 306 -2.30 -3.38 10.32
CA GLN A 306 -1.59 -2.30 9.62
C GLN A 306 -0.51 -2.92 8.73
N GLN A 307 -0.14 -2.24 7.65
CA GLN A 307 1.03 -2.64 6.89
C GLN A 307 2.07 -1.52 6.81
N PHE A 308 3.34 -1.92 6.88
CA PHE A 308 4.47 -1.03 6.69
C PHE A 308 5.19 -1.40 5.40
N VAL A 309 5.34 -0.47 4.48
CA VAL A 309 6.24 -0.62 3.34
C VAL A 309 7.51 0.13 3.67
N ILE A 310 8.60 -0.59 3.90
CA ILE A 310 9.91 -0.04 4.22
C ILE A 310 10.77 -0.04 2.96
N HIS A 311 11.42 1.08 2.67
CA HIS A 311 12.41 1.22 1.62
C HIS A 311 13.71 1.75 2.23
N VAL A 312 14.79 0.99 2.10
CA VAL A 312 16.10 1.35 2.66
C VAL A 312 17.05 1.75 1.54
N VAL A 313 17.63 2.92 1.65
CA VAL A 313 18.62 3.45 0.69
C VAL A 313 19.86 3.96 1.42
N ASP A 314 20.98 4.04 0.69
CA ASP A 314 22.18 4.72 1.17
C ASP A 314 22.12 6.24 0.93
N GLU A 315 23.19 6.96 1.26
CA GLU A 315 23.28 8.41 1.15
C GLU A 315 23.35 8.89 -0.30
N TYR A 316 23.67 8.00 -1.23
CA TYR A 316 23.64 8.24 -2.67
C TYR A 316 22.25 7.97 -3.28
N GLY A 317 21.32 7.44 -2.47
CA GLY A 317 19.99 7.03 -2.91
C GLY A 317 19.97 5.65 -3.55
N GLU A 318 21.03 4.87 -3.42
CA GLU A 318 21.10 3.52 -3.96
C GLU A 318 20.38 2.52 -3.04
N PRO A 319 19.69 1.51 -3.59
CA PRO A 319 18.97 0.50 -2.80
C PRO A 319 19.87 -0.30 -1.85
N VAL A 320 19.39 -0.54 -0.63
CA VAL A 320 20.01 -1.43 0.37
C VAL A 320 19.17 -2.70 0.50
N PRO A 321 19.50 -3.81 -0.18
CA PRO A 321 18.62 -4.97 -0.28
C PRO A 321 18.64 -5.90 0.94
N ASP A 322 19.76 -5.95 1.66
CA ASP A 322 19.98 -6.86 2.77
C ASP A 322 20.00 -6.10 4.10
N TYR A 323 18.86 -6.12 4.80
CA TYR A 323 18.68 -5.46 6.09
C TYR A 323 17.71 -6.21 7.00
N VAL A 324 17.69 -5.85 8.27
CA VAL A 324 16.72 -6.31 9.28
C VAL A 324 16.26 -5.09 10.07
N VAL A 325 14.94 -5.00 10.32
CA VAL A 325 14.31 -3.96 11.13
C VAL A 325 13.44 -4.62 12.19
N ASP A 326 13.66 -4.25 13.44
CA ASP A 326 12.90 -4.74 14.59
C ASP A 326 12.36 -3.57 15.42
N LEU A 327 11.25 -3.81 16.14
CA LEU A 327 10.65 -2.88 17.08
C LEU A 327 10.54 -3.49 18.47
N PHE A 328 10.95 -2.74 19.50
CA PHE A 328 10.96 -3.16 20.90
C PHE A 328 10.21 -2.18 21.80
N LYS A 329 9.65 -2.68 22.90
CA LYS A 329 8.99 -1.91 23.97
C LYS A 329 9.94 -1.42 25.06
N GLN A 330 11.24 -1.65 24.90
CA GLN A 330 12.32 -1.16 25.76
C GLN A 330 13.63 -1.16 24.96
N ASN A 331 14.67 -0.50 25.47
CA ASN A 331 15.96 -0.46 24.79
C ASN A 331 16.54 -1.88 24.64
N PRO A 332 16.76 -2.39 23.41
CA PRO A 332 17.26 -3.75 23.18
C PRO A 332 18.78 -3.89 23.40
N THR A 333 19.49 -2.80 23.69
CA THR A 333 20.94 -2.81 23.79
C THR A 333 21.42 -3.62 25.00
N GLY A 334 22.19 -4.68 24.75
CA GLY A 334 22.78 -5.51 25.79
C GLY A 334 21.85 -6.55 26.41
N LEU A 335 20.63 -6.68 25.88
CA LEU A 335 19.70 -7.76 26.24
C LEU A 335 20.17 -9.10 25.64
N ASP A 336 19.97 -10.20 26.38
CA ASP A 336 20.13 -11.55 25.86
C ASP A 336 18.94 -12.00 24.99
N ASP A 337 19.03 -13.16 24.35
CA ASP A 337 18.00 -13.66 23.43
C ASP A 337 16.61 -13.84 24.11
N SER A 338 16.59 -14.21 25.40
CA SER A 338 15.34 -14.37 26.14
C SER A 338 14.74 -13.01 26.47
N GLU A 339 15.58 -12.07 26.90
CA GLU A 339 15.16 -10.71 27.22
C GLU A 339 14.71 -9.93 25.97
N LEU A 340 15.33 -10.19 24.81
CA LEU A 340 14.90 -9.65 23.52
C LEU A 340 13.50 -10.16 23.16
N ALA A 341 13.25 -11.46 23.28
CA ALA A 341 11.94 -12.04 22.99
C ALA A 341 10.82 -11.45 23.87
N ASP A 342 11.11 -11.14 25.13
CA ASP A 342 10.16 -10.48 26.03
C ASP A 342 9.99 -8.98 25.74
N ALA A 343 11.02 -8.33 25.21
CA ALA A 343 11.04 -6.91 24.85
C ALA A 343 10.38 -6.60 23.50
N GLU A 344 10.31 -7.58 22.60
CA GLU A 344 9.67 -7.44 21.30
C GLU A 344 8.19 -7.07 21.46
N ILE A 345 7.68 -6.32 20.50
CA ILE A 345 6.25 -6.07 20.44
C ILE A 345 5.56 -7.41 20.12
N GLN A 346 4.97 -8.06 21.12
CA GLN A 346 4.15 -9.25 20.91
C GLN A 346 3.15 -9.04 19.76
N ASP A 347 3.02 -10.04 18.88
CA ASP A 347 2.28 -9.99 17.61
C ASP A 347 2.85 -9.04 16.53
N PHE A 348 4.07 -8.55 16.67
CA PHE A 348 4.97 -8.22 15.55
C PHE A 348 5.44 -9.53 14.86
N ASP A 349 4.54 -10.49 14.72
CA ASP A 349 4.75 -11.74 14.01
C ASP A 349 4.49 -11.44 12.52
N MET A 350 5.57 -10.97 11.90
CA MET A 350 5.57 -10.30 10.62
C MET A 350 5.47 -11.29 9.47
N ASP A 351 4.37 -11.22 8.73
CA ASP A 351 4.42 -11.65 7.34
C ASP A 351 5.19 -10.60 6.52
N VAL A 352 6.52 -10.75 6.49
CA VAL A 352 7.41 -9.93 5.67
C VAL A 352 7.40 -10.44 4.25
N HIS A 353 6.95 -9.59 3.34
CA HIS A 353 7.10 -9.81 1.92
C HIS A 353 8.24 -8.93 1.39
N ALA A 354 9.36 -9.52 0.99
CA ALA A 354 10.39 -8.81 0.24
C ALA A 354 9.95 -8.69 -1.22
N TYR A 355 9.93 -7.47 -1.75
CA TYR A 355 9.55 -7.23 -3.14
C TYR A 355 10.59 -7.85 -4.07
N GLY A 356 10.16 -8.79 -4.92
CA GLY A 356 11.05 -9.64 -5.72
C GLY A 356 12.06 -8.88 -6.58
N PRO A 357 11.64 -7.89 -7.39
CA PRO A 357 12.54 -7.11 -8.24
C PRO A 357 13.53 -6.20 -7.50
N ASP A 358 13.20 -5.78 -6.27
CA ASP A 358 14.05 -4.89 -5.47
C ASP A 358 13.81 -5.14 -3.97
N GLN A 359 14.69 -5.93 -3.36
CA GLN A 359 14.57 -6.35 -1.95
C GLN A 359 14.84 -5.24 -0.94
N SER A 360 15.26 -4.04 -1.40
CA SER A 360 15.30 -2.87 -0.52
C SER A 360 13.90 -2.45 -0.07
N PHE A 361 12.87 -2.83 -0.84
CA PHE A 361 11.47 -2.70 -0.46
C PHE A 361 10.96 -3.96 0.24
N ARG A 362 10.37 -3.78 1.42
CA ARG A 362 9.73 -4.87 2.16
C ARG A 362 8.39 -4.43 2.75
N CYS A 363 7.40 -5.30 2.66
CA CYS A 363 6.07 -5.07 3.21
C CYS A 363 5.83 -5.94 4.44
N PHE A 364 5.68 -5.30 5.59
CA PHE A 364 5.43 -5.91 6.89
C PHE A 364 3.93 -5.87 7.16
N HIS A 365 3.34 -7.00 7.56
CA HIS A 365 1.95 -7.08 8.00
C HIS A 365 1.92 -7.22 9.52
N VAL A 366 1.27 -6.29 10.21
CA VAL A 366 1.35 -6.16 11.66
C VAL A 366 -0.04 -6.12 12.28
N ARG A 367 -0.24 -6.94 13.32
CA ARG A 367 -1.40 -6.87 14.20
C ARG A 367 -1.16 -5.76 15.21
N VAL A 368 -1.96 -4.70 15.15
CA VAL A 368 -1.79 -3.54 16.05
C VAL A 368 -2.36 -3.90 17.43
N PRO A 369 -1.56 -3.84 18.52
CA PRO A 369 -2.04 -4.17 19.85
C PRO A 369 -3.24 -3.32 20.26
N LEU A 370 -4.09 -3.88 21.12
CA LEU A 370 -5.26 -3.17 21.66
C LEU A 370 -4.83 -1.87 22.35
N ASN A 371 -5.51 -0.78 22.04
CA ASN A 371 -5.29 0.58 22.53
C ASN A 371 -3.98 1.26 22.08
N ALA A 372 -3.14 0.61 21.26
CA ALA A 372 -1.91 1.24 20.75
C ALA A 372 -2.18 2.55 19.97
N SER A 373 -3.37 2.65 19.35
CA SER A 373 -3.75 3.83 18.57
C SER A 373 -4.22 5.01 19.44
N ASN A 374 -4.76 4.72 20.63
CA ASN A 374 -5.39 5.70 21.52
C ASN A 374 -4.47 6.09 22.69
N ASP A 375 -3.98 5.08 23.40
CA ASP A 375 -3.17 5.24 24.61
C ASP A 375 -1.66 5.24 24.28
N GLY A 376 -1.32 4.80 23.07
CA GLY A 376 0.06 4.62 22.63
C GLY A 376 0.68 3.31 23.10
N VAL A 377 1.96 3.11 22.76
CA VAL A 377 2.72 1.89 23.10
C VAL A 377 3.73 2.05 24.23
N GLY A 378 3.75 3.21 24.91
CA GLY A 378 4.76 3.49 25.95
C GLY A 378 6.11 3.77 25.34
N GLU A 379 7.13 2.99 25.70
CA GLU A 379 8.46 3.05 25.06
C GLU A 379 8.46 2.31 23.72
N LEU A 380 9.16 2.87 22.73
CA LEU A 380 9.29 2.29 21.41
C LEU A 380 10.71 2.50 20.86
N TRP A 381 11.37 1.41 20.53
CA TRP A 381 12.74 1.40 20.03
C TRP A 381 12.83 0.70 18.68
N LEU A 382 13.55 1.30 17.74
CA LEU A 382 13.86 0.72 16.43
C LEU A 382 15.28 0.16 16.45
N ARG A 383 15.45 -1.09 16.02
CA ARG A 383 16.76 -1.66 15.71
C ARG A 383 16.87 -1.89 14.22
N LEU A 384 17.99 -1.48 13.62
CA LEU A 384 18.28 -1.65 12.20
C LEU A 384 19.68 -2.23 12.01
N ALA A 385 19.77 -3.33 11.28
CA ALA A 385 21.03 -3.87 10.76
C ALA A 385 20.97 -3.90 9.23
N ALA A 386 22.08 -3.61 8.56
CA ALA A 386 22.19 -3.71 7.11
C ALA A 386 23.53 -4.31 6.70
N SER A 387 23.54 -5.06 5.62
CA SER A 387 24.70 -5.80 5.12
C SER A 387 24.92 -5.48 3.65
N SER A 388 26.18 -5.28 3.28
CA SER A 388 26.59 -5.18 1.89
C SER A 388 26.98 -6.54 1.28
N GLY A 389 27.07 -7.58 2.12
CA GLY A 389 27.69 -8.87 1.79
C GLY A 389 29.19 -8.79 1.47
N SER A 390 29.84 -7.64 1.70
CA SER A 390 31.21 -7.36 1.28
C SER A 390 32.11 -7.01 2.47
N LYS A 391 33.39 -7.39 2.37
CA LYS A 391 34.45 -6.94 3.30
C LYS A 391 35.06 -5.60 2.94
N LEU A 392 34.58 -4.95 1.86
CA LEU A 392 35.13 -3.73 1.32
C LEU A 392 34.29 -2.49 1.65
N ILE A 393 33.02 -2.68 1.99
CA ILE A 393 32.04 -1.62 2.15
C ILE A 393 31.06 -2.07 3.22
N ALA A 394 30.58 -1.17 4.06
CA ALA A 394 29.52 -1.43 5.04
C ALA A 394 28.44 -0.37 4.96
N TYR A 395 27.25 -0.70 5.46
CA TYR A 395 26.19 0.28 5.70
C TYR A 395 26.23 0.70 7.16
N GLN A 396 26.21 2.01 7.41
CA GLN A 396 26.32 2.59 8.74
C GLN A 396 25.17 3.56 8.99
N GLY A 397 24.60 3.53 10.19
CA GLY A 397 23.71 4.59 10.65
C GLY A 397 24.24 5.24 11.93
N TYR A 398 23.80 6.49 12.16
CA TYR A 398 24.32 7.39 13.18
C TYR A 398 23.20 7.95 14.04
N THR A 399 23.21 7.63 15.34
CA THR A 399 22.32 8.22 16.33
C THR A 399 22.84 9.59 16.81
N PRO A 400 21.97 10.49 17.29
CA PRO A 400 22.40 11.78 17.81
C PRO A 400 23.38 11.59 18.98
N GLY A 401 24.53 12.27 18.94
CA GLY A 401 25.54 12.19 19.99
C GLY A 401 26.42 10.93 19.99
N SER A 402 26.21 9.98 19.06
CA SER A 402 27.13 8.86 18.87
C SER A 402 28.18 9.21 17.82
N GLU A 403 29.43 9.38 18.26
CA GLU A 403 30.60 9.50 17.37
C GLU A 403 31.22 8.14 17.03
N THR A 404 30.77 7.07 17.71
CA THR A 404 31.39 5.76 17.65
C THR A 404 30.95 5.00 16.40
N ILE A 405 31.91 4.80 15.51
CA ILE A 405 31.76 3.94 14.35
C ILE A 405 32.04 2.50 14.82
N SER A 406 31.04 1.62 14.72
CA SER A 406 31.18 0.20 15.05
C SER A 406 31.01 -0.62 13.78
N GLU A 407 31.99 -1.47 13.47
CA GLU A 407 31.97 -2.40 12.32
C GLU A 407 30.89 -3.48 12.43
N GLU A 408 30.28 -3.68 13.61
CA GLU A 408 29.50 -4.89 13.89
C GLU A 408 28.15 -4.67 14.60
N ALA A 409 27.73 -3.44 14.90
CA ALA A 409 26.55 -3.24 15.74
C ALA A 409 25.34 -2.69 14.96
N PRO A 410 24.13 -3.25 15.17
CA PRO A 410 22.91 -2.64 14.67
C PRO A 410 22.74 -1.24 15.27
N VAL A 411 22.09 -0.36 14.52
CA VAL A 411 21.71 0.97 14.99
C VAL A 411 20.44 0.82 15.82
N VAL A 412 20.48 1.29 17.07
CA VAL A 412 19.34 1.29 17.98
C VAL A 412 18.91 2.74 18.20
N LEU A 413 17.65 3.05 17.90
CA LEU A 413 17.09 4.39 17.95
C LEU A 413 15.84 4.41 18.84
N ASP A 414 15.81 5.31 19.82
CA ASP A 414 14.58 5.64 20.56
C ASP A 414 13.62 6.40 19.63
N ILE A 415 12.44 5.84 19.43
CA ILE A 415 11.35 6.43 18.64
C ILE A 415 10.06 6.52 19.47
N SER A 416 10.17 6.58 20.80
CA SER A 416 9.03 6.63 21.73
C SER A 416 8.11 7.83 21.49
N HIS A 417 8.63 8.93 20.92
CA HIS A 417 7.81 10.07 20.50
C HIS A 417 6.82 9.74 19.36
N LEU A 418 7.06 8.66 18.61
CA LEU A 418 6.15 8.12 17.61
C LEU A 418 5.24 7.02 18.18
N GLY A 419 5.28 6.77 19.49
CA GLY A 419 4.47 5.76 20.14
C GLY A 419 3.03 6.19 20.42
N SER A 420 2.70 7.49 20.34
CA SER A 420 1.38 8.04 20.66
C SER A 420 1.10 9.36 19.91
N GLY A 421 -0.10 9.92 20.08
CA GLY A 421 -0.47 11.22 19.52
C GLY A 421 -0.75 11.20 18.02
N GLU A 422 -0.75 12.39 17.39
CA GLU A 422 -1.03 12.55 15.95
C GLU A 422 0.02 11.88 15.05
N ASP A 423 1.27 11.89 15.48
CA ASP A 423 2.42 11.31 14.79
C ASP A 423 2.65 9.83 15.10
N SER A 424 1.71 9.18 15.81
CA SER A 424 1.82 7.76 16.14
C SER A 424 2.11 6.90 14.91
N LEU A 425 3.04 5.96 15.07
CA LEU A 425 3.38 4.94 14.08
C LEU A 425 2.20 3.96 13.90
N PHE A 426 1.38 3.76 14.93
CA PHE A 426 0.31 2.77 14.96
C PHE A 426 -1.04 3.41 14.60
N ARG A 427 -1.51 3.11 13.38
CA ARG A 427 -2.77 3.56 12.79
C ARG A 427 -3.40 2.39 12.03
N PRO A 428 -4.36 1.66 12.64
CA PRO A 428 -4.93 0.45 12.05
C PRO A 428 -5.65 0.74 10.73
N PHE A 429 -5.69 -0.27 9.86
CA PHE A 429 -6.25 -0.24 8.51
C PHE A 429 -5.61 0.77 7.55
N THR A 430 -4.34 1.12 7.80
CA THR A 430 -3.55 1.99 6.92
C THR A 430 -2.32 1.29 6.37
N THR A 431 -1.78 1.88 5.30
CA THR A 431 -0.44 1.56 4.81
C THR A 431 0.53 2.67 5.17
N THR A 432 1.59 2.34 5.89
CA THR A 432 2.62 3.28 6.31
C THR A 432 3.90 3.06 5.52
N LEU A 433 4.37 4.09 4.84
CA LEU A 433 5.61 4.10 4.09
C LEU A 433 6.74 4.56 5.02
N VAL A 434 7.85 3.83 5.06
CA VAL A 434 9.02 4.20 5.88
C VAL A 434 10.24 4.24 4.96
N GLU A 435 10.82 5.41 4.79
CA GLU A 435 12.07 5.58 4.05
C GLU A 435 13.23 5.67 5.04
N ILE A 436 14.17 4.74 4.96
CA ILE A 436 15.34 4.69 5.85
C ILE A 436 16.59 5.04 5.03
N LYS A 437 17.41 5.95 5.56
CA LYS A 437 18.67 6.39 4.92
C LYS A 437 19.87 6.03 5.78
N LEU A 438 20.84 5.36 5.16
CA LEU A 438 22.11 4.95 5.76
C LEU A 438 23.28 5.63 5.05
N ASN A 439 24.47 5.54 5.62
CA ASN A 439 25.73 5.78 4.92
C ASN A 439 26.30 4.47 4.38
N ARG A 440 26.99 4.54 3.24
CA ARG A 440 27.72 3.46 2.61
C ARG A 440 29.20 3.81 2.61
N GLU A 441 29.94 3.17 3.51
CA GLU A 441 31.33 3.56 3.80
C GLU A 441 32.32 2.43 3.45
N PRO A 442 33.45 2.75 2.80
CA PRO A 442 34.54 1.81 2.61
C PRO A 442 35.12 1.28 3.93
N LEU A 443 35.55 0.02 3.92
CA LEU A 443 36.22 -0.62 5.05
C LEU A 443 37.75 -0.67 4.87
N PRO A 444 38.55 -0.52 5.95
CA PRO A 444 38.10 -0.12 7.29
C PRO A 444 37.67 1.34 7.32
N PHE A 445 36.84 1.73 8.29
CA PHE A 445 36.31 3.11 8.39
C PHE A 445 37.39 4.18 8.62
N HIS A 446 38.59 3.77 9.03
CA HIS A 446 39.74 4.64 9.24
C HIS A 446 40.99 4.12 8.53
N GLY A 447 41.69 5.01 7.81
CA GLY A 447 42.94 4.69 7.11
C GLY A 447 42.75 4.41 5.61
N GLN A 448 43.77 3.85 4.96
CA GLN A 448 43.67 3.45 3.55
C GLN A 448 42.82 2.18 3.43
N THR A 449 41.92 2.15 2.45
CA THR A 449 41.02 1.03 2.21
C THR A 449 41.61 0.09 1.18
N GLN A 450 41.00 -1.08 1.01
CA GLN A 450 41.33 -1.97 -0.11
C GLN A 450 40.81 -1.43 -1.45
N LEU A 451 39.80 -0.56 -1.44
CA LEU A 451 39.25 0.08 -2.64
C LEU A 451 40.21 1.12 -3.23
N MET A 452 40.95 1.83 -2.38
CA MET A 452 41.90 2.84 -2.81
C MET A 452 43.10 2.90 -1.87
N LYS A 453 44.29 2.69 -2.44
CA LYS A 453 45.57 2.90 -1.76
C LYS A 453 46.33 4.05 -2.43
N MET A 454 46.91 4.92 -1.61
CA MET A 454 47.74 6.02 -2.08
C MET A 454 49.15 5.84 -1.54
N GLY A 455 50.10 5.60 -2.45
CA GLY A 455 51.53 5.60 -2.14
C GLY A 455 52.12 6.97 -2.44
N LEU A 456 53.07 7.42 -1.61
CA LEU A 456 53.93 8.52 -1.99
C LEU A 456 54.91 8.03 -3.05
N TYR A 457 54.99 8.74 -4.18
CA TYR A 457 56.02 8.48 -5.17
C TYR A 457 57.39 8.77 -4.56
N ASN A 458 58.27 7.78 -4.56
CA ASN A 458 59.66 7.95 -4.19
C ASN A 458 60.51 7.92 -5.47
N PRO A 459 61.13 9.04 -5.88
CA PRO A 459 61.95 9.09 -7.08
C PRO A 459 63.25 8.27 -6.96
N ASP A 460 63.64 7.86 -5.75
CA ASP A 460 64.88 7.13 -5.47
C ASP A 460 64.68 5.61 -5.31
N LEU A 461 63.48 5.08 -5.57
CA LEU A 461 63.15 3.64 -5.59
C LEU A 461 63.05 3.06 -6.99
#